data_AF-A0AA44MPF4-F1
#
_entry.id   AF-A0AA44MPF4-F1
#
_cell.length_a   1.000
_cell.length_b   1.000
_cell.length_c   1.000
_cell.angle_alpha   90.00
_cell.angle_beta   90.00
_cell.angle_gamma   90.00
#
_symmetry.space_group_name_H-M   'P 1'
#
loop_
_entity.id
_entity.type
_entity.pdbx_description
1 polymer ?
#
loop_
_entity_poly.entity_id
_entity_poly.type
_entity_poly.pdbx_seq_one_letter_code
_entity_poly.pdbx_strand_id
1 'polypeptide(L)'
;SFADPALPRNRGAFAELLRACGDIDGLERVRFTSPHPAEFTDDVIEAMAQTRNVCPALHMPLQSGSDRILRAMRRSYRAERYLGIIERVR
;
A
#
# COMPACT_ATOMS: atom_id res chain seq x y z
N SER A 1 18.60 1.33 -5.74
CA SER A 1 17.31 2.03 -5.90
C SER A 1 17.10 2.23 -7.38
N PHE A 2 15.94 1.84 -7.94
CA PHE A 2 15.60 2.14 -9.34
C PHE A 2 15.13 3.60 -9.53
N ALA A 3 15.25 4.43 -8.49
CA ALA A 3 14.88 5.83 -8.56
C ALA A 3 15.92 6.60 -9.38
N ASP A 4 15.46 7.31 -10.40
CA ASP A 4 16.24 8.30 -11.12
C ASP A 4 16.44 9.53 -10.22
N PRO A 5 17.70 9.91 -9.88
CA PRO A 5 17.97 11.07 -9.05
C PRO A 5 17.58 12.41 -9.71
N ALA A 6 17.38 12.45 -11.02
CA ALA A 6 16.94 13.64 -11.73
C ALA A 6 15.41 13.85 -11.67
N LEU A 7 14.64 12.82 -11.28
CA LEU A 7 13.19 12.90 -11.19
C LEU A 7 12.75 13.19 -9.74
N PRO A 8 11.88 14.18 -9.51
CA PRO A 8 11.32 14.42 -8.19
C PRO A 8 10.45 13.23 -7.75
N ARG A 9 10.48 12.92 -6.46
CA ARG A 9 9.72 11.80 -5.90
C ARG A 9 8.21 12.10 -5.95
N ASN A 10 7.48 11.46 -6.87
CA ASN A 10 6.01 11.51 -6.89
C ASN A 10 5.45 10.57 -5.80
N ARG A 11 4.77 11.14 -4.80
CA ARG A 11 4.15 10.38 -3.70
C ARG A 11 2.88 9.63 -4.12
N GLY A 12 2.20 10.06 -5.18
CA GLY A 12 0.96 9.44 -5.72
C GLY A 12 1.20 8.43 -6.84
N ALA A 13 2.47 8.23 -7.26
CA ALA A 13 2.81 7.40 -8.42
C ALA A 13 2.25 5.96 -8.34
N PHE A 14 2.14 5.40 -7.13
CA PHE A 14 1.60 4.05 -6.98
C PHE A 14 0.09 3.99 -7.20
N ALA A 15 -0.67 4.98 -6.70
CA ALA A 15 -2.10 5.08 -6.94
C ALA A 15 -2.41 5.34 -8.42
N GLU A 16 -1.60 6.19 -9.08
CA GLU A 16 -1.66 6.42 -10.53
C GLU A 16 -1.41 5.12 -11.31
N LEU A 17 -0.39 4.35 -10.93
CA LEU A 17 -0.09 3.06 -11.55
C LEU A 17 -1.26 2.07 -11.42
N LEU A 18 -1.87 1.98 -10.24
CA LEU A 18 -3.02 1.09 -10.03
C LEU A 18 -4.18 1.46 -10.96
N ARG A 19 -4.51 2.76 -11.09
CA ARG A 19 -5.55 3.24 -12.00
C ARG A 19 -5.20 2.94 -13.46
N ALA A 20 -3.96 3.20 -13.86
CA ALA A 20 -3.48 2.93 -15.22
C ALA A 20 -3.58 1.45 -15.58
N CYS A 21 -3.40 0.53 -14.62
CA CYS A 21 -3.65 -0.89 -14.87
C CYS A 21 -5.12 -1.18 -15.26
N GLY A 22 -6.08 -0.40 -14.75
CA GLY A 22 -7.50 -0.53 -15.06
C GLY A 22 -7.84 -0.27 -16.53
N ASP A 23 -7.00 0.50 -17.22
CA ASP A 23 -7.18 0.90 -18.62
C ASP A 23 -6.52 -0.07 -19.62
N ILE A 24 -5.83 -1.11 -19.14
CA ILE A 24 -5.13 -2.08 -20.00
C ILE A 24 -6.12 -3.15 -20.47
N ASP A 25 -6.44 -3.13 -21.76
CA ASP A 25 -7.25 -4.15 -22.41
C ASP A 25 -6.64 -5.54 -22.25
N GLY A 26 -7.47 -6.50 -21.82
CA GLY A 26 -7.06 -7.89 -21.58
C GLY A 26 -6.33 -8.13 -20.25
N LEU A 27 -6.04 -7.10 -19.46
CA LEU A 27 -5.48 -7.29 -18.11
C LEU A 27 -6.57 -7.66 -17.11
N GLU A 28 -6.72 -8.96 -16.86
CA GLU A 28 -7.80 -9.48 -16.02
C GLU A 28 -7.61 -9.18 -14.53
N ARG A 29 -6.37 -9.30 -14.02
CA ARG A 29 -6.08 -9.19 -12.59
C ARG A 29 -4.70 -8.64 -12.28
N VAL A 30 -4.67 -7.71 -11.34
CA VAL A 30 -3.48 -7.18 -10.67
C VAL A 30 -3.55 -7.49 -9.20
N ARG A 31 -2.51 -8.16 -8.68
CA ARG A 31 -2.30 -8.37 -7.24
C ARG A 31 -0.89 -7.93 -6.92
N PHE A 32 -0.76 -7.18 -5.84
CA PHE A 32 0.54 -6.83 -5.28
C PHE A 32 0.66 -7.35 -3.86
N THR A 33 1.90 -7.61 -3.44
CA THR A 33 2.23 -8.13 -2.11
C THR A 33 3.38 -7.33 -1.52
N SER A 34 3.36 -7.16 -0.19
CA SER A 34 4.41 -6.49 0.59
C SER A 34 4.51 -4.95 0.46
N PRO A 35 3.41 -4.20 0.39
CA PRO A 35 3.46 -2.76 0.69
C PRO A 35 3.90 -2.54 2.14
N HIS A 36 4.82 -1.61 2.35
CA HIS A 36 5.11 -1.13 3.70
C HIS A 36 3.84 -0.45 4.23
N PRO A 37 3.39 -0.69 5.48
CA PRO A 37 2.13 -0.11 5.99
C PRO A 37 2.04 1.42 5.85
N ALA A 38 3.18 2.10 5.82
CA ALA A 38 3.22 3.54 5.63
C ALA A 38 2.86 4.03 4.22
N GLU A 39 2.88 3.14 3.22
CA GLU A 39 2.57 3.44 1.81
C GLU A 39 1.07 3.20 1.51
N PHE A 40 0.25 2.81 2.50
CA PHE A 40 -1.21 2.82 2.40
C PHE A 40 -1.79 4.17 2.76
N THR A 41 -1.60 5.08 1.83
CA THR A 41 -2.26 6.39 1.79
C THR A 41 -3.68 6.26 1.25
N ASP A 42 -4.51 7.26 1.51
CA ASP A 42 -5.94 7.20 1.17
C ASP A 42 -6.19 7.12 -0.34
N ASP A 43 -5.31 7.73 -1.15
CA ASP A 43 -5.33 7.66 -2.62
C ASP A 43 -5.06 6.24 -3.16
N VAL A 44 -4.20 5.47 -2.49
CA VAL A 44 -3.94 4.07 -2.84
C VAL A 44 -5.16 3.21 -2.50
N ILE A 45 -5.76 3.43 -1.32
CA ILE A 45 -6.97 2.72 -0.90
C ILE A 45 -8.11 2.98 -1.89
N GLU A 46 -8.32 4.25 -2.26
CA GLU A 46 -9.31 4.65 -3.24
C GLU A 46 -9.04 4.04 -4.62
N ALA A 47 -7.79 4.09 -5.10
CA ALA A 47 -7.42 3.49 -6.38
C ALA A 47 -7.66 1.98 -6.40
N MET A 48 -7.39 1.26 -5.31
CA MET A 48 -7.70 -0.16 -5.19
C MET A 48 -9.20 -0.43 -5.25
N ALA A 49 -10.01 0.40 -4.58
CA ALA A 49 -11.46 0.22 -4.53
C ALA A 49 -12.13 0.52 -5.89
N GLN A 50 -11.61 1.49 -6.63
CA GLN A 50 -12.19 1.96 -7.89
C GLN A 50 -11.69 1.19 -9.12
N THR A 51 -10.53 0.54 -9.04
CA THR A 51 -9.92 -0.09 -10.21
C THR A 51 -10.32 -1.56 -10.35
N ARG A 52 -11.17 -1.85 -11.34
CA ARG A 52 -11.85 -3.16 -11.55
C ARG A 52 -10.95 -4.40 -11.52
N ASN A 53 -9.73 -4.31 -12.05
CA ASN A 53 -8.83 -5.46 -12.17
C ASN A 53 -7.82 -5.52 -11.01
N VAL A 54 -7.80 -4.53 -10.12
CA VAL A 54 -7.00 -4.60 -8.89
C VAL A 54 -7.73 -5.47 -7.88
N CYS A 55 -7.06 -6.51 -7.40
CA CYS A 55 -7.63 -7.41 -6.40
C CYS A 55 -7.80 -6.69 -5.06
N PRO A 56 -8.94 -6.85 -4.36
CA PRO A 56 -9.14 -6.35 -2.99
C PRO A 56 -8.39 -7.25 -1.98
N ALA A 57 -7.08 -7.37 -2.14
CA ALA A 57 -6.21 -8.21 -1.34
C ALA A 57 -5.08 -7.36 -0.76
N LEU A 58 -5.01 -7.29 0.58
CA LEU A 58 -4.06 -6.47 1.31
C LEU A 58 -3.10 -7.35 2.09
N HIS A 59 -1.83 -7.37 1.69
CA HIS A 59 -0.77 -8.05 2.44
C HIS A 59 -0.12 -7.08 3.43
N MET A 60 -0.55 -7.10 4.70
CA MET A 60 -0.01 -6.25 5.76
C MET A 60 0.49 -7.07 6.96
N PRO A 61 1.79 -7.39 7.04
CA PRO A 61 2.33 -8.12 8.17
C PRO A 61 2.69 -7.17 9.32
N LEU A 62 1.90 -7.20 10.41
CA LEU A 62 2.12 -6.41 11.63
C LEU A 62 3.39 -6.81 12.40
N GLN A 63 3.89 -8.04 12.22
CA GLN A 63 5.07 -8.60 12.91
C GLN A 63 4.91 -8.80 14.44
N SER A 64 4.27 -7.87 15.17
CA SER A 64 3.92 -8.01 16.58
C SER A 64 2.81 -7.04 16.99
N GLY A 65 1.91 -7.46 17.88
CA GLY A 65 0.90 -6.57 18.49
C GLY A 65 1.42 -5.68 19.62
N SER A 66 2.68 -5.85 20.04
CA SER A 66 3.27 -5.06 21.14
C SER A 66 4.14 -3.94 20.61
N ASP A 67 3.78 -2.70 20.92
CA ASP A 67 4.56 -1.52 20.56
C ASP A 67 6.00 -1.55 21.10
N ARG A 68 6.21 -2.16 22.27
CA ARG A 68 7.55 -2.38 22.84
C ARG A 68 8.38 -3.30 21.95
N ILE A 69 7.79 -4.39 21.46
CA ILE A 69 8.45 -5.33 20.55
C ILE A 69 8.67 -4.71 19.17
N LEU A 70 7.69 -3.99 18.63
CA LEU A 70 7.83 -3.26 17.36
C LEU A 70 8.98 -2.25 17.40
N ARG A 71 9.15 -1.53 18.52
CA ARG A 71 10.31 -0.65 18.76
C ARG A 71 11.62 -1.42 18.79
N ALA A 72 11.67 -2.55 19.51
CA ALA A 72 12.86 -3.40 19.56
C ALA A 72 13.25 -3.95 18.18
N MET A 73 12.26 -4.24 17.33
CA MET A 73 12.44 -4.64 15.92
C MET A 73 12.76 -3.46 14.98
N ARG A 74 12.93 -2.24 15.50
CA ARG A 74 13.17 -1.00 14.73
C ARG A 74 12.09 -0.72 13.68
N ARG A 75 10.83 -1.11 13.95
CA ARG A 75 9.69 -0.76 13.09
C ARG A 75 9.29 0.70 13.31
N SER A 76 9.02 1.39 12.22
CA SER A 76 8.58 2.80 12.20
C SER A 76 7.09 2.97 12.49
N TYR A 77 6.32 1.88 12.59
CA TYR A 77 4.89 1.87 12.87
C TYR A 77 4.56 1.23 14.23
N ARG A 78 3.35 1.49 14.72
CA ARG A 78 2.78 0.98 15.97
C ARG A 78 1.49 0.23 15.67
N ALA A 79 1.00 -0.55 16.64
CA ALA A 79 -0.21 -1.35 16.49
C ALA A 79 -1.43 -0.48 16.09
N GLU A 80 -1.55 0.71 16.68
CA GLU A 80 -2.62 1.67 16.37
C GLU A 80 -2.66 2.06 14.88
N ARG A 81 -1.50 2.36 14.27
CA ARG A 81 -1.43 2.71 12.84
C ARG A 81 -1.90 1.56 11.96
N TYR A 82 -1.57 0.33 12.32
CA TYR A 82 -2.03 -0.85 11.59
C TYR A 82 -3.55 -0.99 11.66
N LEU A 83 -4.12 -0.91 12.86
CA LEU A 83 -5.57 -0.97 13.06
C LEU A 83 -6.30 0.15 12.32
N GLY A 84 -5.76 1.37 12.34
CA GLY A 84 -6.31 2.50 11.59
C GLY A 84 -6.29 2.30 10.07
N ILE A 85 -5.33 1.57 9.52
CA ILE A 85 -5.37 1.19 8.09
C ILE A 85 -6.49 0.18 7.85
N ILE A 86 -6.60 -0.87 8.69
CA ILE A 86 -7.63 -1.90 8.57
C ILE A 86 -9.05 -1.32 8.61
N GLU A 87 -9.31 -0.35 9.49
CA GLU A 87 -10.61 0.31 9.56
C GLU A 87 -10.92 1.16 8.30
N ARG A 88 -9.90 1.71 7.63
CA ARG A 88 -10.09 2.49 6.40
C ARG A 88 -10.30 1.63 5.15
N VAL A 89 -9.87 0.37 5.17
CA VAL A 89 -10.01 -0.56 4.03
C VAL A 89 -11.19 -1.53 4.15
N ARG A 90 -11.90 -1.51 5.28
CA ARG A 90 -13.17 -2.22 5.45
C ARG A 90 -14.27 -1.54 4.64
#